data_AF-C7NIB7-F1
#
_entry.id   AF-C7NIB7-F1
#
_cell.length_a   1.000
_cell.length_b   1.000
_cell.length_c   1.000
_cell.angle_alpha   90.00
_cell.angle_beta   90.00
_cell.angle_gamma   90.00
#
_symmetry.space_group_name_H-M   'P 1'
#
loop_
_entity.id
_entity.type
_entity.pdbx_description
1 polymer ?
#
loop_
_entity_poly.entity_id
_entity_poly.type
_entity_poly.pdbx_seq_one_letter_code
_entity_poly.pdbx_strand_id
1 'polypeptide(L)'
;MNASFGITHADPLAHVVDWADLPAAQQPTWPDAEQARQVQQTLRRYPPLVFAEECDTLTEHLGAAARGERFVLQAGECAETFDQVTAVNIRDRVGVLLQMAAVMTYGAGVPVVKIGRIAGQFGKPRSSDTETRDGVELPAYRGDMVNAFAFDGVAREHDPQRMLAAYNASAATLNLVRAWTTGGYADLGNLATWGADASTEATREFAEVSRGIERALRFTKAVGADSPAFHSTEFFASHEALVLDYEKPLTRIDSRTGNPYATSGHFLWCGERTRDPDGAHIDFLASVTNPVGVKLGPTTTADDVRRLVDRLDPHRTPGRLTFISRMGAGRVREALPPVVQAVRDLGAQPVWLTDPMHGNTFTSSTGHKTRRFDDVVDEVRGFFEVHGALGTVPGGLHVELSGNDVTECVGGVVPVLENDLGVRYESPCDPRLNRNQSLELALLVAQMISDDPTLGGA
;
A
#
# COMPACT_ATOMS: atom_id res chain seq x y z
N MET A 1 -17.45 37.02 -28.23
CA MET A 1 -18.36 35.99 -27.66
C MET A 1 -17.86 35.70 -26.26
N ASN A 2 -18.54 36.21 -25.22
CA ASN A 2 -18.19 35.91 -23.83
C ASN A 2 -18.68 34.50 -23.52
N ALA A 3 -17.76 33.54 -23.39
CA ALA A 3 -18.08 32.27 -22.78
C ALA A 3 -18.36 32.53 -21.28
N SER A 4 -19.64 32.54 -20.92
CA SER A 4 -20.05 32.50 -19.53
C SER A 4 -19.70 31.12 -19.00
N PHE A 5 -18.70 31.03 -18.13
CA PHE A 5 -18.49 29.85 -17.28
C PHE A 5 -19.66 29.81 -16.30
N GLY A 6 -20.72 29.09 -16.66
CA GLY A 6 -21.85 28.84 -15.77
C GLY A 6 -21.37 28.03 -14.57
N ILE A 7 -21.19 28.67 -13.42
CA ILE A 7 -20.99 27.98 -12.15
C ILE A 7 -22.37 27.41 -11.76
N THR A 8 -22.58 26.12 -12.01
CA THR A 8 -23.76 25.42 -11.51
C THR A 8 -23.63 25.25 -10.00
N HIS A 9 -24.54 25.85 -9.22
CA HIS A 9 -24.65 25.68 -7.77
C HIS A 9 -25.32 24.35 -7.39
N ALA A 10 -24.95 23.23 -8.05
CA ALA A 10 -25.32 21.93 -7.54
C ALA A 10 -24.57 21.74 -6.21
N ASP A 11 -25.30 21.49 -5.13
CA ASP A 11 -24.68 21.16 -3.84
C ASP A 11 -23.88 19.86 -4.04
N PRO A 12 -22.53 19.89 -3.96
CA PRO A 12 -21.71 18.70 -4.13
C PRO A 12 -22.02 17.62 -3.08
N LEU A 13 -22.73 17.99 -2.00
CA LEU A 13 -23.16 17.11 -0.92
C LEU A 13 -24.55 16.50 -1.17
N ALA A 14 -25.29 16.92 -2.21
CA ALA A 14 -26.67 16.47 -2.46
C ALA A 14 -26.77 15.03 -3.01
N HIS A 15 -25.67 14.48 -3.54
CA HIS A 15 -25.65 13.10 -4.04
C HIS A 15 -24.82 12.22 -3.09
N VAL A 16 -25.51 11.66 -2.11
CA VAL A 16 -24.94 10.66 -1.19
C VAL A 16 -25.10 9.29 -1.83
N VAL A 17 -24.01 8.54 -1.95
CA VAL A 17 -24.07 7.11 -2.26
C VAL A 17 -24.92 6.43 -1.19
N ASP A 18 -25.99 5.74 -1.59
CA ASP A 18 -26.80 4.96 -0.65
C ASP A 18 -26.02 3.69 -0.30
N TRP A 19 -25.75 3.49 0.99
CA TRP A 19 -24.93 2.38 1.45
C TRP A 19 -25.83 1.30 2.03
N ALA A 20 -25.68 0.07 1.57
CA ALA A 20 -26.41 -1.05 2.15
C ALA A 20 -26.05 -1.24 3.63
N ASP A 21 -27.05 -1.62 4.42
CA ASP A 21 -26.87 -2.02 5.82
C ASP A 21 -26.39 -3.47 5.89
N LEU A 22 -25.09 -3.66 5.68
CA LEU A 22 -24.43 -4.96 5.66
C LEU A 22 -23.54 -5.14 6.90
N PRO A 23 -23.29 -6.39 7.34
CA PRO A 23 -22.34 -6.66 8.41
C PRO A 23 -20.94 -6.12 8.08
N ALA A 24 -20.38 -5.35 9.00
CA ALA A 24 -19.03 -4.79 8.89
C ALA A 24 -18.15 -5.34 10.01
N ALA A 25 -17.19 -6.19 9.67
CA ALA A 25 -16.24 -6.71 10.65
C ALA A 25 -15.23 -5.62 11.08
N GLN A 26 -14.61 -5.79 12.26
CA GLN A 26 -13.49 -4.99 12.74
C GLN A 26 -13.78 -3.48 12.94
N GLN A 27 -15.05 -3.07 12.96
CA GLN A 27 -15.41 -1.67 13.17
C GLN A 27 -15.12 -1.22 14.61
N PRO A 28 -14.76 0.05 14.83
CA PRO A 28 -14.72 0.62 16.16
C PRO A 28 -16.09 0.60 16.83
N THR A 29 -16.09 0.45 18.15
CA THR A 29 -17.26 0.69 19.00
C THR A 29 -17.15 2.08 19.59
N TRP A 30 -17.86 3.07 19.03
CA TRP A 30 -17.87 4.44 19.53
C TRP A 30 -18.75 4.55 20.79
N PRO A 31 -18.23 5.06 21.92
CA PRO A 31 -19.02 5.26 23.14
C PRO A 31 -20.18 6.24 22.95
N ASP A 32 -19.98 7.27 22.13
CA ASP A 32 -20.98 8.28 21.77
C ASP A 32 -21.26 8.26 20.25
N ALA A 33 -22.40 7.68 19.88
CA ALA A 33 -22.83 7.58 18.48
C ALA A 33 -23.25 8.93 17.87
N GLU A 34 -23.68 9.92 18.67
CA GLU A 34 -23.97 11.28 18.17
C GLU A 34 -22.66 12.01 17.86
N GLN A 35 -21.65 11.88 18.72
CA GLN A 35 -20.31 12.42 18.43
C GLN A 35 -19.72 11.83 17.15
N ALA A 36 -19.83 10.51 16.96
CA ALA A 36 -19.41 9.87 15.71
C ALA A 36 -20.15 10.43 14.49
N ARG A 37 -21.48 10.61 14.56
CA ARG A 37 -22.26 11.23 13.48
C ARG A 37 -21.84 12.66 13.17
N GLN A 38 -21.53 13.47 14.18
CA GLN A 38 -21.04 14.85 13.98
C GLN A 38 -19.68 14.88 13.30
N VAL A 39 -18.77 13.96 13.66
CA VAL A 39 -17.49 13.80 12.98
C VAL A 39 -17.69 13.41 11.52
N GLN A 40 -18.56 12.44 11.23
CA GLN A 40 -18.89 12.04 9.87
C GLN A 40 -19.46 13.20 9.04
N GLN A 41 -20.35 14.01 9.60
CA GLN A 41 -20.88 15.21 8.93
C GLN A 41 -19.79 16.25 8.66
N THR A 42 -18.81 16.37 9.56
CA THR A 42 -17.65 17.25 9.37
C THR A 42 -16.77 16.76 8.23
N LEU A 43 -16.41 15.47 8.20
CA LEU A 43 -15.62 14.85 7.13
C LEU A 43 -16.28 14.96 5.75
N ARG A 44 -17.62 14.84 5.67
CA ARG A 44 -18.37 15.05 4.42
C ARG A 44 -18.13 16.44 3.82
N ARG A 45 -17.93 17.45 4.66
CA ARG A 45 -17.74 18.85 4.22
C ARG A 45 -16.28 19.20 3.95
N TYR A 46 -15.34 18.40 4.41
CA TYR A 46 -13.92 18.64 4.18
C TYR A 46 -13.54 18.37 2.72
N PRO A 47 -12.51 19.06 2.19
CA PRO A 47 -11.98 18.79 0.86
C PRO A 47 -11.61 17.31 0.66
N PRO A 48 -11.67 16.81 -0.58
CA PRO A 48 -11.11 15.49 -0.90
C PRO A 48 -9.58 15.48 -0.67
N LEU A 49 -9.01 14.34 -0.30
CA LEU A 49 -7.54 14.17 -0.19
C LEU A 49 -6.89 13.89 -1.55
N VAL A 50 -7.64 13.25 -2.46
CA VAL A 50 -7.20 12.91 -3.82
C VAL A 50 -8.30 13.24 -4.83
N PHE A 51 -7.93 13.45 -6.09
CA PHE A 51 -8.88 13.73 -7.17
C PHE A 51 -9.22 12.46 -7.98
N ALA A 52 -10.42 12.43 -8.57
CA ALA A 52 -10.93 11.30 -9.35
C ALA A 52 -10.01 10.97 -10.55
N GLU A 53 -9.53 11.98 -11.28
CA GLU A 53 -8.62 11.80 -12.42
C GLU A 53 -7.30 11.13 -12.02
N GLU A 54 -6.79 11.38 -10.80
CA GLU A 54 -5.59 10.71 -10.31
C GLU A 54 -5.83 9.21 -10.06
N CYS A 55 -7.06 8.84 -9.70
CA CYS A 55 -7.47 7.45 -9.55
C CYS A 55 -7.66 6.77 -10.91
N ASP A 56 -8.16 7.50 -11.91
CA ASP A 56 -8.27 7.03 -13.30
C ASP A 56 -6.87 6.73 -13.86
N THR A 57 -5.92 7.66 -13.71
CA THR A 57 -4.51 7.46 -14.09
C THR A 57 -3.89 6.24 -13.40
N LEU A 58 -4.14 6.06 -12.10
CA LEU A 58 -3.67 4.86 -11.41
C LEU A 58 -4.30 3.58 -11.96
N THR A 59 -5.58 3.60 -12.31
CA THR A 59 -6.27 2.46 -12.93
C THR A 59 -5.64 2.09 -14.27
N GLU A 60 -5.30 3.08 -15.10
CA GLU A 60 -4.59 2.86 -16.36
C GLU A 60 -3.20 2.22 -16.14
N HIS A 61 -2.43 2.73 -15.17
CA HIS A 61 -1.12 2.19 -14.82
C HIS A 61 -1.20 0.75 -14.29
N LEU A 62 -2.22 0.45 -13.48
CA LEU A 62 -2.49 -0.91 -13.00
C LEU A 62 -2.96 -1.82 -14.13
N GLY A 63 -3.74 -1.32 -15.09
CA GLY A 63 -4.13 -2.07 -16.28
C GLY A 63 -2.92 -2.46 -17.13
N ALA A 64 -1.95 -1.56 -17.27
CA ALA A 64 -0.66 -1.86 -17.91
C ALA A 64 0.15 -2.90 -17.11
N ALA A 65 0.13 -2.83 -15.78
CA ALA A 65 0.78 -3.84 -14.93
C ALA A 65 0.14 -5.23 -15.06
N ALA A 66 -1.20 -5.32 -15.17
CA ALA A 66 -1.90 -6.58 -15.42
C ALA A 66 -1.50 -7.24 -16.76
N ARG A 67 -0.99 -6.45 -17.73
CA ARG A 67 -0.49 -6.91 -19.03
C ARG A 67 1.03 -7.11 -19.07
N GLY A 68 1.74 -6.86 -17.98
CA GLY A 68 3.20 -6.99 -17.90
C GLY A 68 4.00 -5.83 -18.50
N GLU A 69 3.32 -4.72 -18.84
CA GLU A 69 3.94 -3.51 -19.38
C GLU A 69 4.51 -2.61 -18.27
N ARG A 70 4.12 -2.86 -17.02
CA ARG A 70 4.57 -2.14 -15.82
C ARG A 70 4.70 -3.10 -14.64
N PHE A 71 5.45 -2.70 -13.63
CA PHE A 71 5.53 -3.41 -12.35
C PHE A 71 5.03 -2.51 -11.21
N VAL A 72 4.31 -3.05 -10.24
CA VAL A 72 3.78 -2.26 -9.12
C VAL A 72 4.66 -2.42 -7.89
N LEU A 73 5.04 -1.29 -7.28
CA LEU A 73 5.64 -1.25 -5.95
C LEU A 73 4.68 -0.52 -5.00
N GLN A 74 3.96 -1.31 -4.20
CA GLN A 74 3.19 -0.80 -3.07
C GLN A 74 3.96 -0.97 -1.76
N ALA A 75 4.33 0.13 -1.10
CA ALA A 75 5.19 0.04 0.07
C ALA A 75 4.96 1.16 1.09
N GLY A 76 5.27 0.90 2.36
CA GLY A 76 5.26 1.91 3.42
C GLY A 76 5.00 1.31 4.79
N GLU A 77 4.47 2.11 5.69
CA GLU A 77 4.32 1.72 7.09
C GLU A 77 3.36 0.55 7.28
N CYS A 78 3.56 -0.20 8.37
CA CYS A 78 2.52 -1.13 8.79
C CYS A 78 1.29 -0.31 9.21
N ALA A 79 1.39 0.46 10.28
CA ALA A 79 0.41 1.46 10.70
C ALA A 79 1.11 2.81 10.80
N GLU A 80 0.50 3.84 10.23
CA GLU A 80 0.93 5.21 10.51
C GLU A 80 0.47 5.61 11.92
N THR A 81 1.27 6.43 12.60
CA THR A 81 0.93 7.04 13.89
C THR A 81 1.02 8.55 13.78
N PHE A 82 0.19 9.28 14.53
CA PHE A 82 0.12 10.74 14.43
C PHE A 82 1.41 11.43 14.85
N ASP A 83 2.13 10.88 15.82
CA ASP A 83 3.42 11.38 16.29
C ASP A 83 4.55 11.21 15.23
N GLN A 84 4.40 10.25 14.32
CA GLN A 84 5.33 10.02 13.22
C GLN A 84 5.00 10.83 11.96
N VAL A 85 3.95 11.64 11.96
CA VAL A 85 3.62 12.58 10.87
C VAL A 85 4.54 13.81 10.97
N THR A 86 5.81 13.57 10.64
CA THR A 86 6.86 14.60 10.60
C THR A 86 7.49 14.65 9.22
N ALA A 87 8.00 15.82 8.83
CA ALA A 87 8.64 15.97 7.52
C ALA A 87 9.82 15.00 7.34
N VAL A 88 10.62 14.76 8.37
CA VAL A 88 11.75 13.81 8.28
C VAL A 88 11.25 12.40 8.01
N ASN A 89 10.30 11.90 8.81
CA ASN A 89 9.81 10.53 8.66
C ASN A 89 9.10 10.33 7.32
N ILE A 90 8.29 11.29 6.87
CA ILE A 90 7.60 11.19 5.57
C ILE A 90 8.64 11.17 4.45
N ARG A 91 9.65 12.04 4.50
CA ARG A 91 10.73 12.12 3.51
C ARG A 91 11.45 10.79 3.39
N ASP A 92 11.85 10.22 4.53
CA ASP A 92 12.67 9.02 4.56
C ASP A 92 11.89 7.81 4.05
N ARG A 93 10.60 7.70 4.41
CA ARG A 93 9.68 6.67 3.88
C ARG A 93 9.50 6.76 2.36
N VAL A 94 9.20 7.97 1.85
CA VAL A 94 9.07 8.20 0.41
C VAL A 94 10.40 7.93 -0.30
N GLY A 95 11.51 8.36 0.31
CA GLY A 95 12.87 8.16 -0.21
C GLY A 95 13.21 6.69 -0.41
N VAL A 96 12.96 5.82 0.57
CA VAL A 96 13.20 4.38 0.42
C VAL A 96 12.37 3.78 -0.70
N LEU A 97 11.07 4.13 -0.80
CA LEU A 97 10.21 3.64 -1.89
C LEU A 97 10.74 4.09 -3.26
N LEU A 98 11.14 5.36 -3.40
CA LEU A 98 11.70 5.88 -4.65
C LEU A 98 13.05 5.22 -5.00
N GLN A 99 13.90 4.92 -4.01
CA GLN A 99 15.15 4.18 -4.24
C GLN A 99 14.86 2.78 -4.78
N MET A 100 13.94 2.03 -4.15
CA MET A 100 13.55 0.70 -4.61
C MET A 100 12.99 0.76 -6.04
N ALA A 101 12.09 1.71 -6.30
CA ALA A 101 11.50 1.89 -7.63
C ALA A 101 12.55 2.21 -8.70
N ALA A 102 13.54 3.04 -8.39
CA ALA A 102 14.63 3.37 -9.31
C ALA A 102 15.53 2.15 -9.60
N VAL A 103 15.87 1.36 -8.57
CA VAL A 103 16.63 0.11 -8.72
C VAL A 103 15.89 -0.88 -9.60
N MET A 104 14.61 -1.13 -9.33
CA MET A 104 13.78 -2.04 -10.11
C MET A 104 13.64 -1.57 -11.56
N THR A 105 13.37 -0.28 -11.76
CA THR A 105 13.23 0.30 -13.12
C THR A 105 14.53 0.15 -13.92
N TYR A 106 15.69 0.42 -13.30
CA TYR A 106 16.98 0.33 -13.96
C TYR A 106 17.39 -1.12 -14.23
N GLY A 107 17.26 -2.00 -13.24
CA GLY A 107 17.70 -3.39 -13.34
C GLY A 107 16.83 -4.23 -14.27
N ALA A 108 15.52 -3.96 -14.31
CA ALA A 108 14.58 -4.74 -15.09
C ALA A 108 14.16 -4.12 -16.43
N GLY A 109 14.36 -2.81 -16.63
CA GLY A 109 13.92 -2.09 -17.82
C GLY A 109 12.40 -1.91 -17.94
N VAL A 110 11.64 -2.16 -16.86
CA VAL A 110 10.18 -2.03 -16.81
C VAL A 110 9.76 -0.81 -15.97
N PRO A 111 8.80 0.03 -16.42
CA PRO A 111 8.31 1.14 -15.60
C PRO A 111 7.66 0.66 -14.30
N VAL A 112 8.06 1.27 -13.17
CA VAL A 112 7.49 0.95 -11.86
C VAL A 112 6.41 1.96 -11.47
N VAL A 113 5.24 1.48 -11.05
CA VAL A 113 4.14 2.25 -10.45
C VAL A 113 4.38 2.36 -8.94
N LYS A 114 4.46 3.59 -8.42
CA LYS A 114 4.79 3.87 -7.00
C LYS A 114 3.52 4.12 -6.20
N ILE A 115 3.18 3.21 -5.28
CA ILE A 115 2.02 3.32 -4.41
C ILE A 115 2.47 3.30 -2.95
N GLY A 116 2.36 4.41 -2.24
CA GLY A 116 2.65 4.49 -0.82
C GLY A 116 1.53 3.92 0.05
N ARG A 117 1.86 3.13 1.07
CA ARG A 117 1.01 2.91 2.25
C ARG A 117 1.17 4.11 3.17
N ILE A 118 0.46 5.18 2.85
CA ILE A 118 0.72 6.51 3.40
C ILE A 118 -0.51 7.39 3.33
N ALA A 119 -0.60 8.37 4.23
CA ALA A 119 -1.67 9.35 4.29
C ALA A 119 -3.08 8.73 4.44
N GLY A 120 -3.20 7.70 5.27
CA GLY A 120 -4.48 7.07 5.55
C GLY A 120 -4.40 5.73 6.29
N GLN A 121 -3.19 5.17 6.44
CA GLN A 121 -2.98 3.84 7.02
C GLN A 121 -3.00 3.85 8.55
N PHE A 122 -4.00 4.51 9.14
CA PHE A 122 -4.17 4.70 10.58
C PHE A 122 -5.15 3.71 11.23
N GLY A 123 -5.71 2.76 10.47
CA GLY A 123 -6.57 1.69 10.96
C GLY A 123 -5.88 0.32 10.91
N LYS A 124 -6.15 -0.53 11.90
CA LYS A 124 -5.64 -1.91 11.96
C LYS A 124 -6.67 -2.93 12.45
N PRO A 125 -6.91 -4.02 11.70
CA PRO A 125 -7.72 -5.12 12.19
C PRO A 125 -6.94 -5.91 13.25
N ARG A 126 -7.66 -6.52 14.20
CA ARG A 126 -7.06 -7.29 15.29
C ARG A 126 -7.67 -8.68 15.37
N SER A 127 -6.85 -9.66 15.74
CA SER A 127 -7.32 -11.03 15.99
C SER A 127 -8.14 -11.16 17.29
N SER A 128 -8.03 -10.18 18.19
CA SER A 128 -8.76 -10.10 19.47
C SER A 128 -9.17 -8.65 19.71
N ASP A 129 -10.35 -8.46 20.30
CA ASP A 129 -10.87 -7.13 20.64
C ASP A 129 -10.20 -6.54 21.89
N THR A 130 -9.60 -7.39 22.73
CA THR A 130 -8.87 -7.01 23.94
C THR A 130 -7.39 -7.42 23.88
N GLU A 131 -6.59 -6.74 24.69
CA GLU A 131 -5.19 -7.02 24.96
C GLU A 131 -4.96 -7.03 26.48
N THR A 132 -4.29 -8.06 26.98
CA THR A 132 -3.94 -8.18 28.41
C THR A 132 -2.44 -8.03 28.61
N ARG A 133 -2.02 -7.12 29.50
CA ARG A 133 -0.63 -6.98 29.96
C ARG A 133 -0.62 -6.87 31.48
N ASP A 134 0.27 -7.61 32.13
CA ASP A 134 0.44 -7.62 33.59
C ASP A 134 -0.87 -7.79 34.38
N GLY A 135 -1.80 -8.60 33.86
CA GLY A 135 -3.10 -8.88 34.48
C GLY A 135 -4.18 -7.81 34.27
N VAL A 136 -3.89 -6.73 33.56
CA VAL A 136 -4.87 -5.71 33.17
C VAL A 136 -5.32 -5.96 31.73
N GLU A 137 -6.63 -6.10 31.52
CA GLU A 137 -7.25 -6.24 30.19
C GLU A 137 -7.82 -4.90 29.72
N LEU A 138 -7.43 -4.47 28.51
CA LEU A 138 -7.90 -3.24 27.86
C LEU A 138 -8.30 -3.53 26.41
N PRO A 139 -9.08 -2.63 25.75
CA PRO A 139 -9.29 -2.72 24.31
C PRO A 139 -7.96 -2.81 23.55
N ALA A 140 -7.93 -3.64 22.50
CA ALA A 140 -6.78 -3.75 21.63
C ALA A 140 -6.53 -2.42 20.87
N TYR A 141 -5.27 -2.06 20.69
CA TYR A 141 -4.90 -0.95 19.81
C TYR A 141 -5.34 -1.24 18.36
N ARG A 142 -6.15 -0.37 17.76
CA ARG A 142 -6.72 -0.53 16.40
C ARG A 142 -6.18 0.50 15.40
N GLY A 143 -5.05 1.13 15.72
CA GLY A 143 -4.49 2.22 14.93
C GLY A 143 -4.99 3.58 15.41
N ASP A 144 -4.20 4.63 15.14
CA ASP A 144 -4.40 5.97 15.68
C ASP A 144 -5.72 6.63 15.27
N MET A 145 -6.37 6.17 14.19
CA MET A 145 -7.71 6.59 13.78
C MET A 145 -8.80 6.15 14.76
N VAL A 146 -8.53 5.14 15.60
CA VAL A 146 -9.50 4.53 16.51
C VAL A 146 -9.16 4.81 17.96
N ASN A 147 -7.95 4.46 18.40
CA ASN A 147 -7.45 4.66 19.77
C ASN A 147 -5.92 4.86 19.76
N ALA A 148 -5.31 5.16 20.91
CA ALA A 148 -3.86 5.35 21.02
C ALA A 148 -3.12 4.06 21.36
N PHE A 149 -1.83 4.03 20.99
CA PHE A 149 -0.95 2.88 21.24
C PHE A 149 -0.71 2.60 22.73
N ALA A 150 -0.59 3.66 23.55
CA ALA A 150 -0.32 3.57 24.99
C ALA A 150 -1.30 2.60 25.69
N PHE A 151 -0.75 1.80 26.62
CA PHE A 151 -1.52 0.76 27.31
C PHE A 151 -2.09 1.31 28.62
N ASP A 152 -3.08 2.18 28.51
CA ASP A 152 -3.87 2.70 29.63
C ASP A 152 -5.34 2.86 29.24
N GLY A 153 -6.22 2.92 30.23
CA GLY A 153 -7.67 2.88 30.01
C GLY A 153 -8.21 4.02 29.16
N VAL A 154 -7.64 5.22 29.29
CA VAL A 154 -8.07 6.40 28.52
C VAL A 154 -7.53 6.32 27.10
N ALA A 155 -6.26 5.96 26.93
CA ALA A 155 -5.64 5.84 25.61
C ALA A 155 -6.31 4.76 24.74
N ARG A 156 -6.79 3.67 25.35
CA ARG A 156 -7.40 2.53 24.63
C ARG A 156 -8.89 2.70 24.32
N GLU A 157 -9.55 3.72 24.87
CA GLU A 157 -10.93 4.05 24.50
C GLU A 157 -11.01 4.47 23.02
N HIS A 158 -12.05 3.98 22.32
CA HIS A 158 -12.28 4.38 20.94
C HIS A 158 -12.83 5.81 20.90
N ASP A 159 -12.15 6.69 20.18
CA ASP A 159 -12.51 8.11 20.11
C ASP A 159 -12.81 8.51 18.66
N PRO A 160 -14.06 8.85 18.30
CA PRO A 160 -14.39 9.23 16.93
C PRO A 160 -13.70 10.52 16.48
N GLN A 161 -13.23 11.41 17.38
CA GLN A 161 -12.48 12.61 17.00
C GLN A 161 -11.15 12.27 16.29
N ARG A 162 -10.62 11.07 16.53
CA ARG A 162 -9.41 10.57 15.86
C ARG A 162 -9.60 10.39 14.37
N MET A 163 -10.83 10.26 13.86
CA MET A 163 -11.09 10.29 12.42
C MET A 163 -10.78 11.68 11.81
N LEU A 164 -11.07 12.78 12.52
CA LEU A 164 -10.67 14.13 12.08
C LEU A 164 -9.16 14.32 12.15
N ALA A 165 -8.52 13.79 13.21
CA ALA A 165 -7.07 13.81 13.35
C ALA A 165 -6.39 13.05 12.21
N ALA A 166 -6.90 11.86 11.86
CA ALA A 166 -6.42 11.07 10.73
C ALA A 166 -6.57 11.82 9.40
N TYR A 167 -7.71 12.45 9.13
CA TYR A 167 -7.88 13.31 7.95
C TYR A 167 -6.82 14.42 7.87
N ASN A 168 -6.60 15.17 8.97
CA ASN A 168 -5.65 16.27 8.99
C ASN A 168 -4.19 15.78 8.81
N ALA A 169 -3.85 14.66 9.44
CA ALA A 169 -2.56 14.00 9.26
C ALA A 169 -2.35 13.54 7.81
N SER A 170 -3.36 12.93 7.19
CA SER A 170 -3.35 12.53 5.79
C SER A 170 -3.17 13.72 4.85
N ALA A 171 -3.93 14.80 5.06
CA ALA A 171 -3.84 16.01 4.24
C ALA A 171 -2.44 16.65 4.31
N ALA A 172 -1.88 16.79 5.52
CA ALA A 172 -0.52 17.31 5.71
C ALA A 172 0.53 16.43 5.03
N THR A 173 0.38 15.11 5.16
CA THR A 173 1.28 14.12 4.54
C THR A 173 1.23 14.18 3.02
N LEU A 174 0.03 14.14 2.42
CA LEU A 174 -0.14 14.22 0.97
C LEU A 174 0.38 15.53 0.39
N ASN A 175 0.14 16.66 1.05
CA ASN A 175 0.68 17.94 0.62
C ASN A 175 2.20 17.90 0.51
N LEU A 176 2.88 17.30 1.49
CA LEU A 176 4.33 17.19 1.50
C LEU A 176 4.85 16.18 0.47
N VAL A 177 4.20 15.03 0.34
CA VAL A 177 4.52 14.02 -0.69
C VAL A 177 4.44 14.64 -2.08
N ARG A 178 3.34 15.34 -2.40
CA ARG A 178 3.15 16.02 -3.69
C ARG A 178 4.23 17.07 -3.95
N ALA A 179 4.60 17.85 -2.93
CA ALA A 179 5.65 18.86 -3.05
C ALA A 179 7.01 18.24 -3.38
N TRP A 180 7.35 17.07 -2.82
CA TRP A 180 8.62 16.40 -3.12
C TRP A 180 8.64 15.67 -4.45
N THR A 181 7.54 15.02 -4.82
CA THR A 181 7.48 14.23 -6.04
C THR A 181 7.39 15.09 -7.30
N THR A 182 7.00 16.36 -7.16
CA THR A 182 6.95 17.34 -8.25
C THR A 182 8.01 18.44 -8.15
N GLY A 183 8.53 18.73 -6.95
CA GLY A 183 9.45 19.85 -6.66
C GLY A 183 10.94 19.51 -6.70
N GLY A 184 11.34 18.44 -7.41
CA GLY A 184 12.74 18.09 -7.65
C GLY A 184 13.42 17.21 -6.59
N TYR A 185 12.76 16.86 -5.48
CA TYR A 185 13.31 15.85 -4.57
C TYR A 185 13.36 14.47 -5.26
N ALA A 186 12.30 14.12 -6.01
CA ALA A 186 12.23 12.91 -6.82
C ALA A 186 13.09 12.95 -8.10
N ASP A 187 13.95 13.95 -8.27
CA ASP A 187 14.93 13.99 -9.36
C ASP A 187 15.89 12.80 -9.22
N LEU A 188 15.97 11.98 -10.27
CA LEU A 188 16.85 10.80 -10.28
C LEU A 188 18.33 11.17 -10.11
N GLY A 189 18.74 12.39 -10.42
CA GLY A 189 20.07 12.92 -10.15
C GLY A 189 20.41 13.01 -8.65
N ASN A 190 19.41 13.04 -7.78
CA ASN A 190 19.58 13.06 -6.32
C ASN A 190 19.73 11.65 -5.71
N LEU A 191 19.62 10.57 -6.49
CA LEU A 191 19.81 9.19 -6.01
C LEU A 191 21.17 9.00 -5.28
N ALA A 192 22.21 9.72 -5.71
CA ALA A 192 23.53 9.72 -5.06
C ALA A 192 23.49 10.32 -3.64
N THR A 193 22.68 11.36 -3.44
CA THR A 193 22.53 12.05 -2.14
C THR A 193 21.70 11.26 -1.14
N TRP A 194 20.99 10.24 -1.63
CA TRP A 194 20.18 9.33 -0.84
C TRP A 194 20.99 8.19 -0.20
N GLY A 195 22.30 8.16 -0.45
CA GLY A 195 23.38 7.54 0.34
C GLY A 195 23.06 6.21 1.02
N ALA A 196 23.50 5.09 0.44
CA ALA A 196 23.77 3.89 1.22
C ALA A 196 25.24 3.93 1.69
N ASP A 197 25.50 3.62 2.95
CA ASP A 197 26.85 3.29 3.40
C ASP A 197 27.31 2.03 2.67
N ALA A 198 28.39 2.11 1.87
CA ALA A 198 28.84 1.04 0.97
C ALA A 198 29.66 -0.06 1.70
N SER A 199 29.31 -0.35 2.95
CA SER A 199 30.07 -1.21 3.85
C SER A 199 29.86 -2.73 3.63
N THR A 200 28.82 -3.14 2.90
CA THR A 200 28.49 -4.54 2.58
C THR A 200 28.37 -4.82 1.07
N GLU A 201 28.30 -6.10 0.67
CA GLU A 201 28.16 -6.51 -0.73
C GLU A 201 26.88 -5.99 -1.40
N ALA A 202 25.72 -6.13 -0.76
CA ALA A 202 24.46 -5.58 -1.28
C ALA A 202 24.50 -4.05 -1.37
N THR A 203 25.14 -3.37 -0.40
CA THR A 203 25.31 -1.91 -0.50
C THR A 203 26.32 -1.52 -1.59
N ARG A 204 27.28 -2.39 -1.94
CA ARG A 204 28.19 -2.20 -3.09
C ARG A 204 27.44 -2.38 -4.41
N GLU A 205 26.60 -3.40 -4.53
CA GLU A 205 25.75 -3.64 -5.70
C GLU A 205 24.76 -2.48 -5.90
N PHE A 206 24.10 -2.03 -4.83
CA PHE A 206 23.26 -0.83 -4.87
C PHE A 206 24.06 0.42 -5.31
N ALA A 207 25.29 0.59 -4.82
CA ALA A 207 26.16 1.69 -5.24
C ALA A 207 26.60 1.55 -6.71
N GLU A 208 26.70 0.34 -7.25
CA GLU A 208 26.94 0.09 -8.68
C GLU A 208 25.73 0.44 -9.53
N VAL A 209 24.53 0.02 -9.13
CA VAL A 209 23.27 0.38 -9.77
C VAL A 209 23.08 1.90 -9.75
N SER A 210 23.28 2.53 -8.60
CA SER A 210 23.18 3.99 -8.45
C SER A 210 24.14 4.73 -9.38
N ARG A 211 25.42 4.31 -9.44
CA ARG A 211 26.40 4.84 -10.41
C ARG A 211 26.00 4.55 -11.86
N GLY A 212 25.34 3.43 -12.13
CA GLY A 212 24.76 3.08 -13.42
C GLY A 212 23.67 4.06 -13.85
N ILE A 213 22.73 4.35 -12.96
CA ILE A 213 21.66 5.33 -13.17
C ILE A 213 22.25 6.72 -13.42
N GLU A 214 23.20 7.17 -12.61
CA GLU A 214 23.88 8.46 -12.81
C GLU A 214 24.60 8.55 -14.17
N ARG A 215 25.22 7.46 -14.63
CA ARG A 215 25.85 7.41 -15.97
C ARG A 215 24.80 7.50 -17.06
N ALA A 216 23.69 6.79 -16.92
CA ALA A 216 22.57 6.82 -17.88
C ALA A 216 21.97 8.23 -17.97
N LEU A 217 21.68 8.89 -16.85
CA LEU A 217 21.15 10.26 -16.83
C LEU A 217 22.13 11.26 -17.46
N ARG A 218 23.43 11.15 -17.15
CA ARG A 218 24.46 11.99 -17.79
C ARG A 218 24.53 11.77 -19.29
N PHE A 219 24.40 10.53 -19.75
CA PHE A 219 24.35 10.20 -21.17
C PHE A 219 23.10 10.81 -21.83
N THR A 220 21.91 10.61 -21.26
CA THR A 220 20.64 11.18 -21.75
C THR A 220 20.71 12.70 -21.89
N LYS A 221 21.30 13.37 -20.89
CA LYS A 221 21.55 14.82 -20.94
C LYS A 221 22.55 15.19 -22.03
N ALA A 222 23.64 14.44 -22.18
CA ALA A 222 24.68 14.71 -23.18
C ALA A 222 24.17 14.55 -24.62
N VAL A 223 23.19 13.67 -24.88
CA VAL A 223 22.55 13.52 -26.19
C VAL A 223 21.36 14.47 -26.41
N GLY A 224 21.10 15.39 -25.47
CA GLY A 224 20.04 16.40 -25.59
C GLY A 224 18.62 15.89 -25.35
N ALA A 225 18.47 14.71 -24.71
CA ALA A 225 17.18 14.10 -24.43
C ALA A 225 16.61 14.45 -23.05
N ASP A 226 17.01 15.58 -22.45
CA ASP A 226 16.58 16.02 -21.13
C ASP A 226 15.06 16.32 -21.12
N SER A 227 14.30 15.61 -20.29
CA SER A 227 12.84 15.64 -20.25
C SER A 227 12.35 15.98 -18.84
N PRO A 228 11.26 16.77 -18.68
CA PRO A 228 10.63 16.98 -17.37
C PRO A 228 10.30 15.69 -16.62
N ALA A 229 10.09 14.58 -17.35
CA ALA A 229 9.84 13.25 -16.79
C ALA A 229 11.01 12.68 -15.95
N PHE A 230 12.23 13.24 -16.03
CA PHE A 230 13.34 12.86 -15.16
C PHE A 230 13.37 13.59 -13.81
N HIS A 231 12.60 14.68 -13.69
CA HIS A 231 12.63 15.58 -12.53
C HIS A 231 11.40 15.47 -11.64
N SER A 232 10.38 14.73 -12.08
CA SER A 232 9.16 14.46 -11.31
C SER A 232 8.75 13.00 -11.43
N THR A 233 7.94 12.54 -10.48
CA THR A 233 7.39 11.20 -10.54
C THR A 233 5.99 11.14 -9.98
N GLU A 234 5.15 10.30 -10.56
CA GLU A 234 3.83 10.02 -10.01
C GLU A 234 3.99 9.16 -8.75
N PHE A 235 3.22 9.51 -7.72
CA PHE A 235 3.19 8.79 -6.45
C PHE A 235 1.77 8.77 -5.93
N PHE A 236 1.25 7.58 -5.69
CA PHE A 236 -0.13 7.38 -5.27
C PHE A 236 -0.20 6.96 -3.81
N ALA A 237 -1.15 7.50 -3.05
CA ALA A 237 -1.45 7.08 -1.68
C ALA A 237 -2.46 5.93 -1.63
N SER A 238 -2.28 5.03 -0.68
CA SER A 238 -3.15 3.88 -0.44
C SER A 238 -3.23 3.51 1.04
N HIS A 239 -4.34 2.90 1.42
CA HIS A 239 -4.55 2.32 2.74
C HIS A 239 -5.64 1.24 2.72
N GLU A 240 -5.69 0.45 3.80
CA GLU A 240 -6.77 -0.50 4.03
C GLU A 240 -8.06 0.27 4.34
N ALA A 241 -9.11 0.10 3.52
CA ALA A 241 -10.42 0.70 3.74
C ALA A 241 -11.13 -0.02 4.89
N LEU A 242 -10.68 0.21 6.13
CA LEU A 242 -11.11 -0.55 7.30
C LEU A 242 -12.25 0.12 8.06
N VAL A 243 -12.09 1.39 8.43
CA VAL A 243 -13.04 2.14 9.26
C VAL A 243 -14.05 2.81 8.33
N LEU A 244 -15.20 2.17 8.11
CA LEU A 244 -16.17 2.63 7.11
C LEU A 244 -16.81 3.98 7.46
N ASP A 245 -16.82 4.34 8.74
CA ASP A 245 -17.22 5.66 9.23
C ASP A 245 -16.25 6.78 8.83
N TYR A 246 -15.03 6.45 8.41
CA TYR A 246 -14.07 7.39 7.81
C TYR A 246 -14.20 7.40 6.28
N GLU A 247 -14.30 6.22 5.67
CA GLU A 247 -14.30 6.09 4.21
C GLU A 247 -15.57 6.64 3.55
N LYS A 248 -16.76 6.28 4.06
CA LYS A 248 -18.04 6.67 3.46
C LYS A 248 -18.23 8.20 3.44
N PRO A 249 -17.92 8.96 4.52
CA PRO A 249 -17.92 10.42 4.49
C PRO A 249 -16.92 11.05 3.54
N LEU A 250 -15.85 10.35 3.15
CA LEU A 250 -14.81 10.82 2.23
C LEU A 250 -15.05 10.37 0.78
N THR A 251 -16.17 9.71 0.49
CA THR A 251 -16.62 9.46 -0.89
C THR A 251 -17.20 10.74 -1.51
N ARG A 252 -16.82 11.04 -2.76
CA ARG A 252 -17.31 12.19 -3.53
C ARG A 252 -17.84 11.72 -4.88
N ILE A 253 -18.84 12.41 -5.39
CA ILE A 253 -19.28 12.24 -6.77
C ILE A 253 -18.40 13.12 -7.66
N ASP A 254 -17.72 12.49 -8.61
CA ASP A 254 -16.93 13.21 -9.61
C ASP A 254 -17.86 14.03 -10.51
N SER A 255 -17.57 15.32 -10.65
CA SER A 255 -18.40 16.24 -11.44
C SER A 255 -18.31 16.00 -12.95
N ARG A 256 -17.25 15.30 -13.42
CA ARG A 256 -17.08 14.98 -14.84
C ARG A 256 -17.92 13.78 -15.27
N THR A 257 -17.93 12.74 -14.43
CA THR A 257 -18.52 11.43 -14.77
C THR A 257 -19.83 11.12 -14.03
N GLY A 258 -20.09 11.78 -12.90
CA GLY A 258 -21.19 11.42 -11.99
C GLY A 258 -20.91 10.17 -11.16
N ASN A 259 -19.70 9.61 -11.23
CA ASN A 259 -19.34 8.38 -10.53
C ASN A 259 -18.80 8.66 -9.12
N PRO A 260 -19.02 7.74 -8.16
CA PRO A 260 -18.46 7.85 -6.81
C PRO A 260 -16.97 7.46 -6.76
N TYR A 261 -16.17 8.26 -6.06
CA TYR A 261 -14.77 7.95 -5.72
C TYR A 261 -14.57 8.10 -4.22
N ALA A 262 -13.94 7.12 -3.59
CA ALA A 262 -13.41 7.27 -2.23
C ALA A 262 -12.19 8.18 -2.30
N THR A 263 -12.34 9.44 -1.88
CA THR A 263 -11.29 10.45 -2.00
C THR A 263 -10.34 10.48 -0.79
N SER A 264 -10.36 9.44 0.03
CA SER A 264 -9.43 9.24 1.16
C SER A 264 -8.06 8.74 0.69
N GLY A 265 -7.98 8.06 -0.46
CA GLY A 265 -6.76 7.52 -1.05
C GLY A 265 -6.97 7.19 -2.53
N HIS A 266 -5.89 7.02 -3.30
CA HIS A 266 -5.99 6.70 -4.72
C HIS A 266 -6.36 5.23 -4.93
N PHE A 267 -5.74 4.34 -4.15
CA PHE A 267 -5.97 2.90 -4.16
C PHE A 267 -6.38 2.43 -2.77
N LEU A 268 -7.44 1.67 -2.67
CA LEU A 268 -7.94 1.14 -1.39
C LEU A 268 -7.99 -0.38 -1.43
N TRP A 269 -7.69 -1.05 -0.32
CA TRP A 269 -7.85 -2.51 -0.25
C TRP A 269 -8.68 -2.96 0.95
N CYS A 270 -9.26 -4.16 0.85
CA CYS A 270 -9.80 -4.87 2.00
C CYS A 270 -8.80 -5.94 2.49
N GLY A 271 -8.70 -6.04 3.82
CA GLY A 271 -7.82 -7.00 4.49
C GLY A 271 -8.40 -8.42 4.53
N GLU A 272 -7.55 -9.38 4.92
CA GLU A 272 -7.94 -10.80 5.06
C GLU A 272 -9.13 -11.01 6.01
N ARG A 273 -9.29 -10.14 7.01
CA ARG A 273 -10.35 -10.23 8.04
C ARG A 273 -11.62 -9.48 7.68
N THR A 274 -11.66 -8.80 6.53
CA THR A 274 -12.77 -7.95 6.10
C THR A 274 -13.19 -8.21 4.65
N ARG A 275 -12.65 -9.25 4.00
CA ARG A 275 -12.92 -9.58 2.60
C ARG A 275 -14.11 -10.51 2.36
N ASP A 276 -15.06 -10.57 3.30
CA ASP A 276 -16.30 -11.35 3.09
C ASP A 276 -17.01 -10.80 1.83
N PRO A 277 -17.21 -11.61 0.77
CA PRO A 277 -17.85 -11.14 -0.46
C PRO A 277 -19.25 -10.54 -0.26
N ASP A 278 -19.96 -10.88 0.84
CA ASP A 278 -21.27 -10.33 1.18
C ASP A 278 -21.21 -9.22 2.26
N GLY A 279 -20.01 -8.90 2.75
CA GLY A 279 -19.80 -7.92 3.81
C GLY A 279 -19.75 -6.47 3.31
N ALA A 280 -19.88 -5.55 4.27
CA ALA A 280 -19.92 -4.10 4.00
C ALA A 280 -18.66 -3.54 3.33
N HIS A 281 -17.50 -4.15 3.56
CA HIS A 281 -16.23 -3.71 2.98
C HIS A 281 -16.15 -3.98 1.48
N ILE A 282 -16.56 -5.18 1.04
CA ILE A 282 -16.63 -5.52 -0.39
C ILE A 282 -17.70 -4.70 -1.08
N ASP A 283 -18.84 -4.48 -0.43
CA ASP A 283 -19.91 -3.62 -0.94
C ASP A 283 -19.45 -2.16 -1.11
N PHE A 284 -18.73 -1.61 -0.12
CA PHE A 284 -18.12 -0.28 -0.22
C PHE A 284 -17.16 -0.19 -1.40
N LEU A 285 -16.22 -1.14 -1.53
CA LEU A 285 -15.24 -1.14 -2.62
C LEU A 285 -15.89 -1.34 -3.99
N ALA A 286 -16.95 -2.14 -4.09
CA ALA A 286 -17.73 -2.32 -5.32
C ALA A 286 -18.46 -1.02 -5.74
N SER A 287 -18.84 -0.19 -4.75
CA SER A 287 -19.62 1.03 -4.95
C SER A 287 -18.78 2.26 -5.30
N VAL A 288 -17.45 2.18 -5.29
CA VAL A 288 -16.55 3.29 -5.65
C VAL A 288 -15.78 2.98 -6.92
N THR A 289 -15.25 4.00 -7.61
CA THR A 289 -14.60 3.87 -8.93
C THR A 289 -13.08 3.70 -8.86
N ASN A 290 -12.47 4.00 -7.71
CA ASN A 290 -11.03 3.78 -7.46
C ASN A 290 -10.56 2.38 -7.89
N PRO A 291 -9.30 2.19 -8.30
CA PRO A 291 -8.74 0.85 -8.33
C PRO A 291 -8.69 0.27 -6.91
N VAL A 292 -9.05 -1.01 -6.76
CA VAL A 292 -9.23 -1.66 -5.45
C VAL A 292 -8.42 -2.94 -5.31
N GLY A 293 -7.99 -3.22 -4.08
CA GLY A 293 -7.25 -4.43 -3.72
C GLY A 293 -8.01 -5.37 -2.79
N VAL A 294 -7.69 -6.66 -2.86
CA VAL A 294 -8.15 -7.67 -1.89
C VAL A 294 -6.98 -8.54 -1.45
N LYS A 295 -6.74 -8.61 -0.14
CA LYS A 295 -5.76 -9.54 0.44
C LYS A 295 -6.24 -10.98 0.30
N LEU A 296 -5.38 -11.89 -0.13
CA LEU A 296 -5.70 -13.32 -0.23
C LEU A 296 -4.71 -14.13 0.61
N GLY A 297 -5.21 -14.71 1.69
CA GLY A 297 -4.47 -15.63 2.54
C GLY A 297 -4.50 -17.08 2.05
N PRO A 298 -3.77 -17.98 2.72
CA PRO A 298 -3.60 -19.36 2.28
C PRO A 298 -4.82 -20.27 2.55
N THR A 299 -5.97 -19.67 2.87
CA THR A 299 -7.26 -20.35 2.98
C THR A 299 -8.24 -19.92 1.90
N THR A 300 -7.84 -18.96 1.04
CA THR A 300 -8.65 -18.51 -0.09
C THR A 300 -8.95 -19.67 -1.03
N THR A 301 -10.21 -19.80 -1.41
CA THR A 301 -10.69 -20.82 -2.33
C THR A 301 -10.97 -20.23 -3.72
N ALA A 302 -11.15 -21.12 -4.71
CA ALA A 302 -11.59 -20.73 -6.05
C ALA A 302 -12.97 -20.05 -6.06
N ASP A 303 -13.87 -20.43 -5.16
CA ASP A 303 -15.20 -19.81 -5.04
C ASP A 303 -15.10 -18.39 -4.48
N ASP A 304 -14.26 -18.18 -3.47
CA ASP A 304 -14.02 -16.84 -2.91
C ASP A 304 -13.60 -15.86 -4.01
N VAL A 305 -12.58 -16.22 -4.81
CA VAL A 305 -12.10 -15.32 -5.87
C VAL A 305 -13.12 -15.14 -6.98
N ARG A 306 -13.91 -16.15 -7.34
CA ARG A 306 -15.01 -15.98 -8.32
C ARG A 306 -15.99 -14.90 -7.86
N ARG A 307 -16.45 -15.00 -6.62
CA ARG A 307 -17.39 -14.04 -6.03
C ARG A 307 -16.77 -12.65 -5.90
N LEU A 308 -15.50 -12.55 -5.51
CA LEU A 308 -14.79 -11.27 -5.42
C LEU A 308 -14.65 -10.60 -6.79
N VAL A 309 -14.29 -11.34 -7.84
CA VAL A 309 -14.19 -10.79 -9.20
C VAL A 309 -15.57 -10.31 -9.68
N ASP A 310 -16.63 -11.10 -9.48
CA ASP A 310 -17.98 -10.71 -9.91
C ASP A 310 -18.52 -9.48 -9.16
N ARG A 311 -18.11 -9.27 -7.90
CA ARG A 311 -18.49 -8.09 -7.12
C ARG A 311 -17.67 -6.85 -7.45
N LEU A 312 -16.34 -6.98 -7.58
CA LEU A 312 -15.43 -5.84 -7.63
C LEU A 312 -15.02 -5.44 -9.04
N ASP A 313 -15.08 -6.37 -10.00
CA ASP A 313 -14.74 -6.14 -11.40
C ASP A 313 -15.75 -6.79 -12.36
N PRO A 314 -17.05 -6.45 -12.25
CA PRO A 314 -18.11 -7.05 -13.07
C PRO A 314 -17.94 -6.77 -14.58
N HIS A 315 -17.22 -5.70 -14.93
CA HIS A 315 -16.99 -5.27 -16.30
C HIS A 315 -15.64 -5.72 -16.87
N ARG A 316 -14.82 -6.44 -16.08
CA ARG A 316 -13.48 -6.90 -16.47
C ARG A 316 -12.59 -5.74 -16.91
N THR A 317 -12.69 -4.61 -16.21
CA THR A 317 -11.95 -3.37 -16.52
C THR A 317 -10.50 -3.55 -16.11
N PRO A 318 -9.53 -3.51 -17.06
CA PRO A 318 -8.12 -3.67 -16.72
C PRO A 318 -7.66 -2.66 -15.66
N GLY A 319 -6.98 -3.15 -14.63
CA GLY A 319 -6.45 -2.31 -13.53
C GLY A 319 -7.45 -1.99 -12.42
N ARG A 320 -8.73 -2.36 -12.59
CA ARG A 320 -9.77 -2.16 -11.56
C ARG A 320 -9.49 -2.97 -10.29
N LEU A 321 -9.19 -4.25 -10.45
CA LEU A 321 -9.03 -5.19 -9.34
C LEU A 321 -7.59 -5.66 -9.22
N THR A 322 -7.10 -5.68 -7.99
CA THR A 322 -5.80 -6.20 -7.61
C THR A 322 -5.95 -7.28 -6.54
N PHE A 323 -5.38 -8.46 -6.76
CA PHE A 323 -5.26 -9.48 -5.72
C PHE A 323 -3.87 -9.40 -5.07
N ILE A 324 -3.86 -9.34 -3.74
CA ILE A 324 -2.66 -9.20 -2.93
C ILE A 324 -2.43 -10.50 -2.15
N SER A 325 -1.67 -11.41 -2.75
CA SER A 325 -1.39 -12.75 -2.22
C SER A 325 -0.43 -12.69 -1.04
N ARG A 326 -0.79 -13.30 0.09
CA ARG A 326 0.05 -13.41 1.29
C ARG A 326 0.03 -14.83 1.84
N MET A 327 0.52 -15.80 1.09
CA MET A 327 0.38 -17.22 1.42
C MET A 327 1.34 -17.69 2.51
N GLY A 328 2.50 -17.03 2.64
CA GLY A 328 3.66 -17.51 3.38
C GLY A 328 4.58 -18.34 2.48
N ALA A 329 5.90 -18.22 2.70
CA ALA A 329 6.94 -18.87 1.90
C ALA A 329 6.73 -20.39 1.77
N GLY A 330 6.43 -21.05 2.89
CA GLY A 330 6.18 -22.49 2.93
C GLY A 330 4.87 -22.95 2.29
N ARG A 331 4.02 -22.05 1.78
CA ARG A 331 2.70 -22.40 1.23
C ARG A 331 2.41 -21.80 -0.14
N VAL A 332 3.11 -20.73 -0.56
CA VAL A 332 2.78 -20.00 -1.81
C VAL A 332 2.76 -20.91 -3.04
N ARG A 333 3.72 -21.83 -3.16
CA ARG A 333 3.86 -22.74 -4.30
C ARG A 333 2.75 -23.79 -4.40
N GLU A 334 2.02 -24.04 -3.31
CA GLU A 334 0.92 -25.01 -3.26
C GLU A 334 -0.46 -24.33 -3.22
N ALA A 335 -0.58 -23.24 -2.46
CA ALA A 335 -1.85 -22.57 -2.17
C ALA A 335 -2.27 -21.56 -3.25
N LEU A 336 -1.31 -20.89 -3.91
CA LEU A 336 -1.61 -19.88 -4.92
C LEU A 336 -2.06 -20.44 -6.28
N PRO A 337 -1.50 -21.55 -6.82
CA PRO A 337 -1.85 -22.01 -8.16
C PRO A 337 -3.35 -22.25 -8.40
N PRO A 338 -4.10 -22.92 -7.50
CA PRO A 338 -5.54 -23.14 -7.69
C PRO A 338 -6.33 -21.82 -7.78
N VAL A 339 -5.88 -20.79 -7.06
CA VAL A 339 -6.52 -19.46 -7.01
C VAL A 339 -6.25 -18.70 -8.31
N VAL A 340 -5.00 -18.65 -8.77
CA VAL A 340 -4.63 -17.99 -10.04
C VAL A 340 -5.31 -18.68 -11.22
N GLN A 341 -5.36 -20.02 -11.22
CA GLN A 341 -6.04 -20.78 -12.26
C GLN A 341 -7.54 -20.49 -12.29
N ALA A 342 -8.20 -20.43 -11.11
CA ALA A 342 -9.62 -20.11 -11.04
C ALA A 342 -9.94 -18.72 -11.63
N VAL A 343 -9.11 -17.72 -11.37
CA VAL A 343 -9.27 -16.37 -11.93
C VAL A 343 -9.02 -16.34 -13.43
N ARG A 344 -7.96 -17.02 -13.90
CA ARG A 344 -7.65 -17.13 -15.34
C ARG A 344 -8.81 -17.77 -16.10
N ASP A 345 -9.38 -18.86 -15.56
CA ASP A 345 -10.47 -19.60 -16.18
C ASP A 345 -11.79 -18.78 -16.23
N LEU A 346 -11.92 -17.71 -15.43
CA LEU A 346 -13.01 -16.72 -15.53
C LEU A 346 -12.80 -15.66 -16.62
N GLY A 347 -11.63 -15.63 -17.26
CA GLY A 347 -11.25 -14.59 -18.20
C GLY A 347 -11.00 -13.22 -17.53
N ALA A 348 -10.82 -13.18 -16.20
CA ALA A 348 -10.48 -11.96 -15.49
C ALA A 348 -8.96 -11.69 -15.55
N GLN A 349 -8.58 -10.42 -15.58
CA GLN A 349 -7.18 -9.98 -15.63
C GLN A 349 -6.89 -8.97 -14.50
N PRO A 350 -6.98 -9.39 -13.23
CA PRO A 350 -6.58 -8.53 -12.13
C PRO A 350 -5.06 -8.36 -12.11
N VAL A 351 -4.60 -7.31 -11.43
CA VAL A 351 -3.18 -7.20 -11.07
C VAL A 351 -2.89 -8.18 -9.94
N TRP A 352 -1.81 -8.95 -10.05
CA TRP A 352 -1.34 -9.83 -8.98
C TRP A 352 -0.17 -9.17 -8.26
N LEU A 353 -0.35 -8.89 -6.96
CA LEU A 353 0.73 -8.47 -6.06
C LEU A 353 1.04 -9.59 -5.08
N THR A 354 2.31 -9.73 -4.72
CA THR A 354 2.71 -10.53 -3.56
C THR A 354 2.95 -9.63 -2.34
N ASP A 355 2.35 -9.99 -1.22
CA ASP A 355 2.63 -9.51 0.12
C ASP A 355 3.43 -10.57 0.88
N PRO A 356 4.77 -10.56 0.74
CA PRO A 356 5.63 -11.57 1.35
C PRO A 356 5.86 -11.33 2.85
N MET A 357 5.14 -10.38 3.44
CA MET A 357 5.40 -9.92 4.81
C MET A 357 4.44 -10.59 5.79
N HIS A 358 3.14 -10.40 5.57
CA HIS A 358 2.15 -10.85 6.55
C HIS A 358 2.10 -12.37 6.67
N GLY A 359 2.40 -13.12 5.60
CA GLY A 359 2.46 -14.58 5.55
C GLY A 359 3.53 -15.20 6.46
N ASN A 360 4.58 -14.44 6.78
CA ASN A 360 5.83 -14.94 7.34
C ASN A 360 6.15 -14.38 8.74
N THR A 361 5.16 -13.82 9.44
CA THR A 361 5.35 -13.32 10.80
C THR A 361 5.43 -14.48 11.80
N PHE A 362 6.42 -14.46 12.68
CA PHE A 362 6.55 -15.36 13.84
C PHE A 362 6.95 -14.58 15.11
N THR A 363 6.90 -15.23 16.27
CA THR A 363 7.39 -14.64 17.53
C THR A 363 8.78 -15.19 17.84
N SER A 364 9.75 -14.30 18.04
CA SER A 364 11.15 -14.63 18.35
C SER A 364 11.32 -15.22 19.76
N SER A 365 12.49 -15.76 20.04
CA SER A 365 12.87 -16.20 21.39
C SER A 365 12.88 -15.04 22.41
N THR A 366 13.04 -13.80 21.95
CA THR A 366 13.00 -12.57 22.76
C THR A 366 11.59 -12.01 22.96
N GLY A 367 10.55 -12.70 22.46
CA GLY A 367 9.14 -12.32 22.62
C GLY A 367 8.64 -11.25 21.64
N HIS A 368 9.51 -10.73 20.77
CA HIS A 368 9.13 -9.78 19.73
C HIS A 368 8.49 -10.51 18.55
N LYS A 369 7.48 -9.90 17.92
CA LYS A 369 7.06 -10.34 16.59
C LYS A 369 8.13 -9.95 15.58
N THR A 370 8.52 -10.85 14.70
CA THR A 370 9.52 -10.59 13.66
C THR A 370 9.20 -11.39 12.40
N ARG A 371 9.96 -11.15 11.33
CA ARG A 371 9.90 -11.84 10.04
C ARG A 371 11.33 -12.18 9.64
N ARG A 372 11.58 -13.33 9.01
CA ARG A 372 12.90 -13.63 8.43
C ARG A 372 12.95 -13.05 7.04
N PHE A 373 14.00 -12.30 6.74
CA PHE A 373 14.22 -11.75 5.41
C PHE A 373 14.26 -12.86 4.33
N ASP A 374 14.86 -14.01 4.64
CA ASP A 374 14.90 -15.15 3.71
C ASP A 374 13.51 -15.70 3.39
N ASP A 375 12.61 -15.79 4.38
CA ASP A 375 11.22 -16.22 4.18
C ASP A 375 10.46 -15.18 3.32
N VAL A 376 10.71 -13.89 3.55
CA VAL A 376 10.15 -12.80 2.70
C VAL A 376 10.59 -12.99 1.25
N VAL A 377 11.89 -13.18 1.00
CA VAL A 377 12.41 -13.35 -0.36
C VAL A 377 11.91 -14.66 -1.00
N ASP A 378 11.83 -15.76 -0.23
CA ASP A 378 11.37 -17.04 -0.76
C ASP A 378 9.88 -17.01 -1.16
N GLU A 379 9.03 -16.28 -0.44
CA GLU A 379 7.64 -16.08 -0.88
C GLU A 379 7.57 -15.30 -2.20
N VAL A 380 8.42 -14.28 -2.39
CA VAL A 380 8.51 -13.56 -3.67
C VAL A 380 8.95 -14.50 -4.79
N ARG A 381 9.99 -15.32 -4.57
CA ARG A 381 10.44 -16.31 -5.56
C ARG A 381 9.33 -17.29 -5.92
N GLY A 382 8.68 -17.87 -4.92
CA GLY A 382 7.57 -18.80 -5.13
C GLY A 382 6.39 -18.15 -5.87
N PHE A 383 6.12 -16.87 -5.63
CA PHE A 383 5.11 -16.11 -6.39
C PHE A 383 5.47 -16.00 -7.89
N PHE A 384 6.70 -15.62 -8.22
CA PHE A 384 7.18 -15.59 -9.62
C PHE A 384 7.15 -16.98 -10.26
N GLU A 385 7.60 -18.02 -9.54
CA GLU A 385 7.56 -19.41 -10.02
C GLU A 385 6.14 -19.88 -10.38
N VAL A 386 5.15 -19.57 -9.53
CA VAL A 386 3.74 -19.90 -9.78
C VAL A 386 3.21 -19.17 -11.02
N HIS A 387 3.48 -17.87 -11.14
CA HIS A 387 3.04 -17.07 -12.27
C HIS A 387 3.67 -17.53 -13.59
N GLY A 388 4.98 -17.79 -13.59
CA GLY A 388 5.71 -18.34 -14.73
C GLY A 388 5.20 -19.73 -15.14
N ALA A 389 4.93 -20.62 -14.20
CA ALA A 389 4.38 -21.95 -14.49
C ALA A 389 2.96 -21.90 -15.07
N LEU A 390 2.17 -20.89 -14.72
CA LEU A 390 0.80 -20.71 -15.20
C LEU A 390 0.67 -19.80 -16.43
N GLY A 391 1.77 -19.18 -16.88
CA GLY A 391 1.79 -18.22 -17.98
C GLY A 391 0.99 -16.95 -17.68
N THR A 392 1.09 -16.46 -16.44
CA THR A 392 0.39 -15.26 -15.95
C THR A 392 1.40 -14.24 -15.44
N VAL A 393 1.00 -12.97 -15.34
CA VAL A 393 1.93 -11.87 -15.00
C VAL A 393 2.08 -11.71 -13.47
N PRO A 394 3.32 -11.77 -12.93
CA PRO A 394 3.59 -11.36 -11.55
C PRO A 394 3.66 -9.82 -11.48
N GLY A 395 2.52 -9.19 -11.24
CA GLY A 395 2.33 -7.74 -11.46
C GLY A 395 2.99 -6.79 -10.45
N GLY A 396 3.44 -7.26 -9.27
CA GLY A 396 4.12 -6.37 -8.32
C GLY A 396 4.30 -6.89 -6.90
N LEU A 397 4.74 -5.97 -6.04
CA LEU A 397 4.98 -6.18 -4.60
C LEU A 397 4.09 -5.30 -3.73
N HIS A 398 3.71 -5.84 -2.58
CA HIS A 398 3.13 -5.12 -1.44
C HIS A 398 4.00 -5.38 -0.20
N VAL A 399 4.77 -4.39 0.24
CA VAL A 399 5.72 -4.57 1.36
C VAL A 399 5.51 -3.55 2.48
N GLU A 400 5.89 -3.95 3.69
CA GLU A 400 5.93 -3.06 4.85
C GLU A 400 7.38 -2.68 5.13
N LEU A 401 7.68 -1.39 5.06
CA LEU A 401 9.03 -0.85 5.25
C LEU A 401 9.01 0.39 6.13
N SER A 402 10.17 0.70 6.70
CA SER A 402 10.42 1.96 7.40
C SER A 402 11.47 2.78 6.68
N GLY A 403 11.34 4.10 6.74
CA GLY A 403 12.41 5.02 6.36
C GLY A 403 13.57 5.06 7.37
N ASN A 404 13.35 4.53 8.57
CA ASN A 404 14.32 4.49 9.66
C ASN A 404 15.15 3.20 9.63
N ASP A 405 16.37 3.26 10.17
CA ASP A 405 17.22 2.07 10.41
C ASP A 405 16.73 1.29 11.63
N VAL A 406 15.59 0.62 11.47
CA VAL A 406 14.95 -0.22 12.49
C VAL A 406 15.52 -1.64 12.54
N THR A 407 15.30 -2.31 13.66
CA THR A 407 15.68 -3.70 13.91
C THR A 407 14.44 -4.54 14.14
N GLU A 408 13.64 -4.74 13.10
CA GLU A 408 12.30 -5.34 13.23
C GLU A 408 12.19 -6.70 12.53
N CYS A 409 12.79 -6.85 11.33
CA CYS A 409 12.92 -8.13 10.64
C CYS A 409 14.34 -8.68 10.81
N VAL A 410 14.48 -9.98 11.05
CA VAL A 410 15.78 -10.66 11.19
C VAL A 410 16.35 -11.06 9.83
N GLY A 411 17.69 -11.13 9.74
CA GLY A 411 18.41 -11.44 8.51
C GLY A 411 18.70 -10.22 7.63
N GLY A 412 18.90 -10.47 6.33
CA GLY A 412 19.43 -9.50 5.36
C GLY A 412 20.96 -9.48 5.34
N VAL A 413 21.54 -8.84 4.33
CA VAL A 413 22.99 -8.76 4.10
C VAL A 413 23.72 -8.01 5.22
N VAL A 414 23.06 -7.03 5.83
CA VAL A 414 23.45 -6.48 7.14
C VAL A 414 22.59 -7.22 8.17
N PRO A 415 23.08 -8.33 8.76
CA PRO A 415 22.22 -9.23 9.51
C PRO A 415 21.71 -8.56 10.78
N VAL A 416 20.39 -8.51 10.93
CA VAL A 416 19.71 -8.24 12.20
C VAL A 416 19.47 -9.57 12.90
N LEU A 417 20.02 -9.74 14.11
CA LEU A 417 19.83 -10.92 14.93
C LEU A 417 18.60 -10.78 15.83
N GLU A 418 18.05 -11.89 16.35
CA GLU A 418 16.91 -11.85 17.27
C GLU A 418 17.18 -11.02 18.55
N ASN A 419 18.43 -10.97 18.98
CA ASN A 419 18.86 -10.17 20.14
C ASN A 419 18.95 -8.67 19.83
N ASP A 420 19.05 -8.30 18.55
CA ASP A 420 19.10 -6.90 18.12
C ASP A 420 17.71 -6.28 18.04
N LEU A 421 16.64 -7.09 18.05
CA LEU A 421 15.26 -6.62 17.87
C LEU A 421 14.91 -5.50 18.86
N GLY A 422 15.29 -5.65 20.13
CA GLY A 422 15.01 -4.68 21.19
C GLY A 422 15.78 -3.36 21.09
N VAL A 423 16.73 -3.22 20.16
CA VAL A 423 17.57 -2.01 20.03
C VAL A 423 16.76 -0.85 19.42
N ARG A 424 16.03 -1.10 18.34
CA ARG A 424 15.17 -0.13 17.64
C ARG A 424 13.91 -0.80 17.05
N TYR A 425 13.09 -1.38 17.92
CA TYR A 425 11.75 -1.84 17.55
C TYR A 425 10.76 -0.68 17.69
N GLU A 426 10.43 -0.02 16.58
CA GLU A 426 9.65 1.23 16.59
C GLU A 426 8.20 1.02 16.10
N SER A 427 7.90 -0.09 15.42
CA SER A 427 6.57 -0.38 14.91
C SER A 427 5.56 -0.64 16.03
N PRO A 428 4.38 0.01 16.00
CA PRO A 428 3.30 -0.28 16.94
C PRO A 428 2.51 -1.55 16.58
N CYS A 429 2.81 -2.17 15.43
CA CYS A 429 2.06 -3.30 14.89
C CYS A 429 3.01 -4.40 14.41
N ASP A 430 3.12 -4.63 13.10
CA ASP A 430 3.96 -5.67 12.54
C ASP A 430 5.38 -5.16 12.21
N PRO A 431 6.40 -6.04 12.25
CA PRO A 431 7.80 -5.72 11.98
C PRO A 431 8.04 -5.33 10.51
N ARG A 432 8.72 -4.21 10.26
CA ARG A 432 8.97 -3.65 8.92
C ARG A 432 10.36 -4.01 8.42
N LEU A 433 10.53 -4.04 7.10
CA LEU A 433 11.87 -4.02 6.51
C LEU A 433 12.52 -2.66 6.81
N ASN A 434 13.77 -2.67 7.25
CA ASN A 434 14.55 -1.44 7.30
C ASN A 434 15.01 -1.03 5.89
N ARG A 435 15.69 0.12 5.79
CA ARG A 435 16.20 0.63 4.52
C ARG A 435 17.07 -0.39 3.78
N ASN A 436 18.05 -0.99 4.44
CA ASN A 436 18.99 -1.92 3.79
C ASN A 436 18.31 -3.18 3.27
N GLN A 437 17.44 -3.80 4.08
CA GLN A 437 16.63 -4.96 3.68
C GLN A 437 15.69 -4.60 2.51
N SER A 438 15.12 -3.40 2.51
CA SER A 438 14.25 -2.93 1.42
C SER A 438 15.01 -2.79 0.09
N LEU A 439 16.24 -2.26 0.12
CA LEU A 439 17.08 -2.13 -1.07
C LEU A 439 17.60 -3.49 -1.56
N GLU A 440 17.96 -4.38 -0.64
CA GLU A 440 18.33 -5.76 -0.95
C GLU A 440 17.19 -6.50 -1.67
N LEU A 441 15.97 -6.38 -1.14
CA LEU A 441 14.80 -6.96 -1.79
C LEU A 441 14.57 -6.37 -3.19
N ALA A 442 14.78 -5.07 -3.37
CA ALA A 442 14.61 -4.42 -4.67
C ALA A 442 15.60 -4.92 -5.73
N LEU A 443 16.86 -5.16 -5.35
CA LEU A 443 17.87 -5.75 -6.24
C LEU A 443 17.48 -7.17 -6.66
N LEU A 444 17.10 -8.00 -5.68
CA LEU A 444 16.68 -9.38 -5.93
C LEU A 444 15.46 -9.45 -6.85
N VAL A 445 14.47 -8.58 -6.62
CA VAL A 445 13.26 -8.51 -7.45
C VAL A 445 13.57 -7.98 -8.84
N ALA A 446 14.48 -7.01 -8.99
CA ALA A 446 14.88 -6.51 -10.30
C ALA A 446 15.42 -7.64 -11.20
N GLN A 447 16.22 -8.55 -10.62
CA GLN A 447 16.69 -9.74 -11.32
C GLN A 447 15.52 -10.68 -11.71
N MET A 448 14.58 -10.94 -10.79
CA MET A 448 13.42 -11.78 -11.08
C MET A 448 12.53 -11.20 -12.19
N ILE A 449 12.34 -9.88 -12.24
CA ILE A 449 11.61 -9.22 -13.33
C ILE A 449 12.36 -9.39 -14.64
N SER A 450 13.68 -9.20 -14.66
CA SER A 450 14.49 -9.34 -15.88
C SER A 450 14.49 -10.76 -16.44
N ASP A 451 14.31 -11.78 -15.60
CA ASP A 451 14.29 -13.18 -15.99
C ASP A 451 12.87 -13.67 -16.39
N ASP A 452 11.82 -12.88 -16.11
CA ASP A 452 10.44 -13.24 -16.39
C ASP A 452 10.01 -12.79 -17.80
N PRO A 453 9.69 -13.72 -18.72
CA PRO A 453 9.35 -13.40 -20.10
C PRO A 453 7.98 -12.71 -20.27
N THR A 454 7.16 -12.67 -19.22
CA THR A 454 5.85 -11.99 -19.24
C THR A 454 5.96 -10.50 -18.87
N LEU A 455 7.13 -10.06 -18.39
CA LEU A 455 7.39 -8.67 -18.00
C LEU A 455 8.32 -7.99 -19.02
N GLY A 456 8.02 -6.73 -19.36
CA GLY A 456 8.88 -5.93 -20.25
C GLY A 456 8.73 -6.24 -21.75
N GLY A 457 7.70 -7.01 -22.13
CA GLY A 457 7.35 -7.23 -23.53
C GLY A 457 6.77 -5.98 -24.18
N ALA A 458 7.45 -5.49 -25.22
CA ALA A 458 6.88 -4.68 -26.30
C ALA A 458 6.97 -5.47 -27.61
#